data_AF-A0A960X6S1-F1
#
_entry.id   AF-A0A960X6S1-F1
#
_cell.length_a   1.000
_cell.length_b   1.000
_cell.length_c   1.000
_cell.angle_alpha   90.00
_cell.angle_beta   90.00
_cell.angle_gamma   90.00
#
_symmetry.space_group_name_H-M   'P 1'
#
loop_
_entity.id
_entity.type
_entity.pdbx_description
1 polymer ?
#
loop_
_entity_poly.entity_id
_entity_poly.type
_entity_poly.pdbx_seq_one_letter_code
_entity_poly.pdbx_strand_id
1 'polypeptide(L)'
;MRKVLIAAFIAINVSLFAYDDSPSCFRRLETGFFNTRLVTQALNMHGVYQSQWAPILLDLRQNARQVPRIVRSRARKMNPNPIQNPFDPTAAQKLLMDVLYEVFADTMRNNDLVNQGILNQDDINDMFNYIWSNQVNELEACFITPYLREKEEQKVQQEEEQKANTVIDEVDGKLIKEQDIVVPKNAYQKNN
;
A
#
# COMPACT_ATOMS: atom_id res chain seq x y z
N MET A 1 35.78 51.23 -19.02
CA MET A 1 35.79 50.13 -18.03
C MET A 1 34.36 49.70 -17.74
N ARG A 2 33.85 48.65 -18.42
CA ARG A 2 32.50 48.10 -18.19
C ARG A 2 32.64 46.82 -17.37
N LYS A 3 32.16 46.84 -16.13
CA LYS A 3 32.04 45.66 -15.27
C LYS A 3 30.70 44.99 -15.59
N VAL A 4 30.74 43.87 -16.31
CA VAL A 4 29.57 43.01 -16.53
C VAL A 4 29.54 42.02 -15.37
N LEU A 5 28.59 42.20 -14.45
CA LEU A 5 28.30 41.26 -13.39
C LEU A 5 27.51 40.09 -13.99
N ILE A 6 28.17 38.94 -14.13
CA ILE A 6 27.54 37.67 -14.48
C ILE A 6 26.84 37.18 -13.22
N ALA A 7 25.51 37.36 -13.17
CA ALA A 7 24.67 36.75 -12.15
C ALA A 7 24.57 35.24 -12.43
N ALA A 8 25.34 34.45 -11.70
CA ALA A 8 25.23 32.99 -11.71
C ALA A 8 23.94 32.58 -10.99
N PHE A 9 22.90 32.27 -11.76
CA PHE A 9 21.72 31.55 -11.29
C PHE A 9 22.18 30.14 -10.87
N ILE A 10 22.39 29.94 -9.58
CA ILE A 10 22.57 28.60 -8.99
C ILE A 10 21.21 27.91 -9.05
N ALA A 11 20.94 27.22 -10.15
CA ALA A 11 19.89 26.23 -10.20
C ALA A 11 20.27 25.08 -9.26
N ILE A 12 19.84 25.19 -8.00
CA ILE A 12 19.86 24.07 -7.07
C ILE A 12 18.92 23.02 -7.68
N ASN A 13 19.48 22.06 -8.40
CA ASN A 13 18.80 20.81 -8.70
C ASN A 13 18.57 20.13 -7.36
N VAL A 14 17.44 20.43 -6.72
CA VAL A 14 16.95 19.66 -5.59
C VAL A 14 16.62 18.30 -6.18
N SER A 15 17.60 17.39 -6.15
CA SER A 15 17.34 15.98 -6.38
C SER A 15 16.31 15.59 -5.34
N LEU A 16 15.05 15.47 -5.75
CA LEU A 16 14.02 14.84 -4.93
C LEU A 16 14.51 13.41 -4.71
N PHE A 17 15.19 13.20 -3.57
CA PHE A 17 15.64 11.89 -3.15
C PHE A 17 14.39 11.07 -2.89
N ALA A 18 13.98 10.32 -3.89
CA ALA A 18 12.88 9.39 -3.77
C ALA A 18 13.33 8.24 -2.87
N TYR A 19 13.01 8.38 -1.57
CA TYR A 19 13.36 7.43 -0.53
C TYR A 19 12.36 6.26 -0.50
N ASP A 20 12.85 5.07 -0.13
CA ASP A 20 12.05 3.85 0.02
C ASP A 20 11.16 3.99 1.26
N ASP A 21 9.86 4.19 1.03
CA ASP A 21 8.86 4.42 2.07
C ASP A 21 8.08 3.15 2.42
N SER A 22 8.64 1.98 2.09
CA SER A 22 7.99 0.70 2.36
C SER A 22 7.86 0.44 3.88
N PRO A 23 6.67 -0.01 4.34
CA PRO A 23 6.44 -0.31 5.74
C PRO A 23 7.22 -1.55 6.20
N SER A 24 7.44 -1.69 7.51
CA SER A 24 8.20 -2.82 8.06
C SER A 24 7.58 -4.19 7.72
N CYS A 25 6.25 -4.27 7.62
CA CYS A 25 5.55 -5.48 7.22
C CYS A 25 5.89 -5.91 5.79
N PHE A 26 6.06 -4.94 4.87
CA PHE A 26 6.42 -5.21 3.48
C PHE A 26 7.76 -5.93 3.41
N ARG A 27 8.76 -5.38 4.11
CA ARG A 27 10.11 -5.99 4.20
C ARG A 27 10.12 -7.37 4.85
N ARG A 28 9.22 -7.61 5.82
CA ARG A 28 9.05 -8.95 6.41
C ARG A 28 8.50 -9.93 5.38
N LEU A 29 7.48 -9.54 4.61
CA LEU A 29 6.93 -10.38 3.54
C LEU A 29 7.95 -10.67 2.44
N GLU A 30 8.80 -9.70 2.06
CA GLU A 30 9.87 -9.92 1.06
C GLU A 30 10.80 -11.10 1.40
N THR A 31 10.95 -11.45 2.67
CA THR A 31 11.91 -12.47 3.12
C THR A 31 11.28 -13.65 3.86
N GLY A 32 10.08 -13.47 4.43
CA GLY A 32 9.39 -14.43 5.28
C GLY A 32 8.18 -15.12 4.66
N PHE A 33 7.76 -14.73 3.45
CA PHE A 33 6.55 -15.27 2.80
C PHE A 33 6.56 -16.79 2.62
N PHE A 34 7.72 -17.38 2.29
CA PHE A 34 7.85 -18.83 2.12
C PHE A 34 8.12 -19.54 3.44
N ASN A 35 7.06 -19.68 4.25
CA ASN A 35 7.12 -20.45 5.49
C ASN A 35 7.28 -21.95 5.18
N THR A 36 8.29 -22.60 5.78
CA THR A 36 8.57 -24.03 5.59
C THR A 36 7.35 -24.92 5.78
N ARG A 37 6.53 -24.66 6.80
CA ARG A 37 5.32 -25.45 7.07
C ARG A 37 4.29 -25.32 5.95
N LEU A 38 4.06 -24.11 5.44
CA LEU A 38 3.08 -23.89 4.37
C LEU A 38 3.57 -24.48 3.05
N VAL A 39 4.86 -24.34 2.76
CA VAL A 39 5.46 -24.91 1.54
C VAL A 39 5.39 -26.43 1.57
N THR A 40 5.72 -27.10 2.68
CA THR A 40 5.62 -28.57 2.76
C THR A 40 4.19 -29.07 2.73
N GLN A 41 3.24 -28.31 3.30
CA GLN A 41 1.81 -28.63 3.18
C GLN A 41 1.34 -28.54 1.72
N ALA A 42 1.73 -27.49 0.99
CA ALA A 42 1.44 -27.34 -0.43
C ALA A 42 2.04 -28.49 -1.27
N LEU A 43 3.33 -28.80 -1.06
CA LEU A 43 4.01 -29.92 -1.72
C LEU A 43 3.30 -31.25 -1.46
N ASN A 44 2.86 -31.49 -0.22
CA ASN A 44 2.13 -32.69 0.15
C ASN A 44 0.76 -32.78 -0.54
N MET A 45 0.03 -31.66 -0.66
CA MET A 45 -1.26 -31.61 -1.33
C MET A 45 -1.18 -31.97 -2.81
N HIS A 46 -0.06 -31.64 -3.47
CA HIS A 46 0.19 -31.95 -4.88
C HIS A 46 1.05 -33.20 -5.10
N GLY A 47 1.17 -34.07 -4.08
CA GLY A 47 1.79 -35.40 -4.24
C GLY A 47 3.31 -35.37 -4.48
N VAL A 48 4.00 -34.28 -4.15
CA VAL A 48 5.46 -34.22 -4.27
C VAL A 48 6.10 -35.13 -3.23
N TYR A 49 6.97 -36.04 -3.68
CA TYR A 49 7.67 -36.98 -2.80
C TYR A 49 8.50 -36.26 -1.72
N GLN A 50 8.43 -36.75 -0.47
CA GLN A 50 9.13 -36.15 0.67
C GLN A 50 10.65 -36.05 0.49
N SER A 51 11.25 -36.97 -0.28
CA SER A 51 12.67 -36.92 -0.63
C SER A 51 13.06 -35.66 -1.41
N GLN A 52 12.11 -35.03 -2.10
CA GLN A 52 12.32 -33.79 -2.86
C GLN A 52 12.09 -32.53 -2.01
N TRP A 53 11.51 -32.64 -0.80
CA TRP A 53 11.14 -31.44 -0.03
C TRP A 53 12.36 -30.64 0.44
N ALA A 54 13.38 -31.32 0.97
CA ALA A 54 14.59 -30.66 1.46
C ALA A 54 15.33 -29.84 0.38
N PRO A 55 15.61 -30.38 -0.83
CA PRO A 55 16.24 -29.58 -1.89
C PRO A 55 15.37 -28.41 -2.34
N ILE A 56 14.06 -28.62 -2.55
CA ILE A 56 13.12 -27.54 -2.92
C ILE A 56 13.13 -26.42 -1.88
N LEU A 57 13.05 -26.76 -0.59
CA LEU A 57 13.05 -25.77 0.49
C LEU A 57 14.38 -25.00 0.55
N LEU A 58 15.50 -25.69 0.30
CA LEU A 58 16.82 -25.05 0.27
C LEU A 58 16.90 -24.04 -0.88
N ASP A 59 16.52 -24.44 -2.08
CA ASP A 59 16.54 -23.61 -3.28
C ASP A 59 15.57 -22.44 -3.14
N LEU A 60 14.35 -22.69 -2.67
CA LEU A 60 13.35 -21.65 -2.44
C LEU A 60 13.87 -20.62 -1.44
N ARG A 61 14.52 -21.05 -0.35
CA ARG A 61 15.12 -20.14 0.62
C ARG A 61 16.27 -19.32 0.03
N GLN A 62 17.07 -19.90 -0.86
CA GLN A 62 18.15 -19.18 -1.53
C GLN A 62 17.60 -18.15 -2.52
N ASN A 63 16.61 -18.52 -3.33
CA ASN A 63 15.99 -17.65 -4.32
C ASN A 63 15.16 -16.54 -3.65
N ALA A 64 14.46 -16.83 -2.55
CA ALA A 64 13.69 -15.86 -1.78
C ALA A 64 14.54 -14.69 -1.26
N ARG A 65 15.84 -14.90 -0.97
CA ARG A 65 16.75 -13.82 -0.57
C ARG A 65 16.95 -12.75 -1.66
N GLN A 66 16.62 -13.07 -2.91
CA GLN A 66 16.73 -12.14 -4.03
C GLN A 66 15.48 -11.27 -4.20
N VAL A 67 14.33 -11.66 -3.61
CA VAL A 67 13.06 -10.94 -3.73
C VAL A 67 13.21 -9.44 -3.43
N PRO A 68 13.85 -9.01 -2.31
CA PRO A 68 14.02 -7.57 -2.03
C PRO A 68 14.72 -6.81 -3.17
N ARG A 69 15.75 -7.42 -3.76
CA ARG A 69 16.52 -6.82 -4.86
C ARG A 69 15.69 -6.74 -6.14
N ILE A 70 14.94 -7.79 -6.45
CA ILE A 70 14.11 -7.88 -7.66
C ILE A 70 12.95 -6.87 -7.58
N VAL A 71 12.25 -6.80 -6.44
CA VAL A 71 11.18 -5.83 -6.17
C VAL A 71 11.71 -4.41 -6.40
N ARG A 72 12.82 -4.03 -5.76
CA ARG A 72 13.40 -2.68 -5.92
C ARG A 72 13.82 -2.39 -7.37
N SER A 73 14.38 -3.38 -8.06
CA SER A 73 14.79 -3.25 -9.46
C SER A 73 13.59 -3.01 -10.39
N ARG A 74 12.47 -3.70 -10.15
CA ARG A 74 11.22 -3.54 -10.93
C ARG A 74 10.49 -2.26 -10.58
N ALA A 75 10.39 -1.93 -9.30
CA ALA A 75 9.71 -0.73 -8.83
C ALA A 75 10.32 0.56 -9.41
N ARG A 76 11.65 0.62 -9.57
CA ARG A 76 12.37 1.74 -10.23
C ARG A 76 11.97 1.95 -11.70
N LYS A 77 11.38 0.95 -12.35
CA LYS A 77 10.93 1.02 -13.74
C LYS A 77 9.44 1.38 -13.85
N MET A 78 8.72 1.43 -12.73
CA MET A 78 7.33 1.84 -12.65
C MET A 78 7.26 3.36 -12.42
N ASN A 79 6.23 4.00 -12.98
CA ASN A 79 5.98 5.43 -12.78
C ASN A 79 4.49 5.65 -12.46
N PRO A 80 4.14 6.04 -11.21
CA PRO A 80 5.04 6.27 -10.07
C PRO A 80 5.69 4.97 -9.57
N ASN A 81 6.80 5.10 -8.83
CA ASN A 81 7.44 3.97 -8.17
C ASN A 81 6.63 3.60 -6.91
N PRO A 82 6.06 2.39 -6.83
CA PRO A 82 5.07 2.05 -5.80
C PRO A 82 5.65 1.90 -4.39
N ILE A 83 6.97 1.77 -4.24
CA ILE A 83 7.63 1.62 -2.94
C ILE A 83 8.32 2.91 -2.47
N GLN A 84 8.21 4.00 -3.25
CA GLN A 84 8.72 5.32 -2.85
C GLN A 84 7.59 6.17 -2.28
N ASN A 85 7.92 7.26 -1.60
CA ASN A 85 6.93 8.19 -1.06
C ASN A 85 6.17 8.94 -2.19
N PRO A 86 4.82 8.92 -2.21
CA PRO A 86 3.94 8.18 -1.30
C PRO A 86 3.86 6.69 -1.66
N PHE A 87 3.96 5.84 -0.64
CA PHE A 87 3.84 4.39 -0.80
C PHE A 87 2.48 4.04 -1.40
N ASP A 88 2.46 3.31 -2.51
CA ASP A 88 1.22 2.80 -3.12
C ASP A 88 1.01 1.35 -2.68
N PRO A 89 0.14 1.08 -1.70
CA PRO A 89 -0.04 -0.26 -1.15
C PRO A 89 -0.57 -1.25 -2.19
N THR A 90 -1.42 -0.79 -3.13
CA THR A 90 -2.04 -1.68 -4.12
C THR A 90 -1.03 -2.09 -5.18
N ALA A 91 -0.30 -1.11 -5.73
CA ALA A 91 0.72 -1.39 -6.72
C ALA A 91 1.93 -2.13 -6.10
N ALA A 92 2.30 -1.83 -4.86
CA ALA A 92 3.37 -2.53 -4.15
C ALA A 92 2.99 -3.97 -3.82
N GLN A 93 1.74 -4.23 -3.41
CA GLN A 93 1.24 -5.59 -3.18
C GLN A 93 1.33 -6.42 -4.45
N LYS A 94 0.79 -5.89 -5.56
CA LYS A 94 0.83 -6.58 -6.85
C LYS A 94 2.26 -6.90 -7.26
N LEU A 95 3.15 -5.91 -7.20
CA LEU A 95 4.56 -6.09 -7.54
C LEU A 95 5.22 -7.18 -6.67
N LEU A 96 4.97 -7.17 -5.36
CA LEU A 96 5.54 -8.16 -4.45
C LEU A 96 5.03 -9.56 -4.77
N MET A 97 3.71 -9.72 -4.98
CA MET A 97 3.11 -11.02 -5.29
C MET A 97 3.61 -11.57 -6.63
N ASP A 98 3.73 -10.73 -7.66
CA ASP A 98 4.28 -11.12 -8.95
C ASP A 98 5.72 -11.64 -8.82
N VAL A 99 6.56 -10.94 -8.05
CA VAL A 99 7.96 -11.36 -7.82
C VAL A 99 8.05 -12.64 -6.99
N LEU A 100 7.24 -12.78 -5.94
CA LEU A 100 7.19 -13.98 -5.13
C LEU A 100 6.76 -15.19 -5.96
N TYR A 101 5.70 -15.04 -6.76
CA TYR A 101 5.23 -16.10 -7.64
C TYR A 101 6.31 -16.54 -8.63
N GLU A 102 7.01 -15.60 -9.27
CA GLU A 102 8.10 -15.93 -10.20
C GLU A 102 9.22 -16.71 -9.51
N VAL A 103 9.66 -16.27 -8.33
CA VAL A 103 10.68 -16.97 -7.54
C VAL A 103 10.24 -18.40 -7.17
N PHE A 104 8.96 -18.57 -6.80
CA PHE A 104 8.40 -19.87 -6.48
C PHE A 104 8.33 -20.77 -7.73
N ALA A 105 7.77 -20.27 -8.82
CA ALA A 105 7.59 -21.01 -10.06
C ALA A 105 8.93 -21.45 -10.65
N ASP A 106 9.92 -20.56 -10.66
CA ASP A 106 11.28 -20.89 -11.12
C ASP A 106 11.94 -21.95 -10.25
N THR A 107 11.74 -21.89 -8.93
CA THR A 107 12.24 -22.93 -8.02
C THR A 107 11.62 -24.30 -8.32
N MET A 108 10.30 -24.35 -8.55
CA MET A 108 9.61 -25.61 -8.86
C MET A 108 10.02 -26.18 -10.22
N ARG A 109 10.22 -25.33 -11.24
CA ARG A 109 10.69 -25.75 -12.56
C ARG A 109 12.14 -26.25 -12.53
N ASN A 110 13.00 -25.62 -11.74
CA ASN A 110 14.43 -25.98 -11.64
C ASN A 110 14.68 -27.28 -10.85
N ASN A 111 13.72 -27.72 -10.03
CA ASN A 111 13.79 -28.99 -9.30
C ASN A 111 13.34 -30.19 -10.15
N ASP A 112 13.27 -30.05 -11.48
CA ASP A 112 12.87 -31.07 -12.47
C ASP A 112 11.50 -31.71 -12.27
N LEU A 113 10.69 -31.25 -11.32
CA LEU A 113 9.36 -31.80 -11.05
C LEU A 113 8.41 -31.66 -12.25
N VAL A 114 8.55 -30.55 -12.98
CA VAL A 114 7.77 -30.29 -14.20
C VAL A 114 8.25 -31.17 -15.35
N ASN A 115 9.57 -31.29 -15.53
CA ASN A 115 10.16 -32.12 -16.58
C ASN A 115 9.87 -33.61 -16.37
N GLN A 116 9.75 -34.05 -15.11
CA GLN A 116 9.37 -35.40 -14.72
C GLN A 116 7.85 -35.66 -14.83
N GLY A 117 7.05 -34.64 -15.17
CA GLY A 117 5.59 -34.74 -15.24
C GLY A 117 4.91 -34.93 -13.88
N ILE A 118 5.63 -34.65 -12.78
CA ILE A 118 5.09 -34.72 -11.42
C ILE A 118 4.19 -33.51 -11.16
N LEU A 119 4.59 -32.34 -11.65
CA LEU A 119 3.84 -31.09 -11.54
C LEU A 119 3.57 -30.50 -12.91
N ASN A 120 2.42 -29.87 -13.06
CA ASN A 120 2.11 -28.98 -14.18
C ASN A 120 2.05 -27.51 -13.71
N GLN A 121 1.71 -26.60 -14.63
CA GLN A 121 1.62 -25.18 -14.31
C GLN A 121 0.47 -24.84 -13.35
N ASP A 122 -0.63 -25.59 -13.41
CA ASP A 122 -1.76 -25.41 -12.50
C ASP A 122 -1.38 -25.84 -11.08
N ASP A 123 -0.62 -26.93 -10.92
CA ASP A 123 -0.10 -27.33 -9.60
C ASP A 123 0.78 -26.24 -8.97
N ILE A 124 1.64 -25.61 -9.77
CA ILE A 124 2.48 -24.49 -9.29
C ILE A 124 1.61 -23.31 -8.85
N ASN A 125 0.58 -22.99 -9.62
CA ASN A 125 -0.35 -21.91 -9.29
C ASN A 125 -1.11 -22.20 -8.00
N ASP A 126 -1.65 -23.41 -7.88
CA ASP A 126 -2.45 -23.84 -6.74
C ASP A 126 -1.62 -23.92 -5.46
N MET A 127 -0.38 -24.43 -5.53
CA MET A 127 0.53 -24.41 -4.39
C MET A 127 0.86 -22.98 -3.94
N PHE A 128 1.10 -22.06 -4.87
CA PHE A 128 1.35 -20.66 -4.53
C PHE A 128 0.11 -20.02 -3.91
N ASN A 129 -1.06 -20.24 -4.48
CA ASN A 129 -2.35 -19.76 -3.98
C ASN A 129 -2.66 -20.32 -2.58
N TYR A 130 -2.28 -21.56 -2.30
CA TYR A 130 -2.38 -22.14 -0.96
C TYR A 130 -1.50 -21.38 0.04
N ILE A 131 -0.23 -21.13 -0.31
CA ILE A 131 0.70 -20.39 0.56
C ILE A 131 0.20 -18.96 0.79
N TRP A 132 -0.31 -18.30 -0.25
CA TRP A 132 -0.89 -16.97 -0.17
C TRP A 132 -2.14 -16.96 0.72
N SER A 133 -3.14 -17.79 0.44
CA SER A 133 -4.42 -17.79 1.18
C SER A 133 -4.25 -18.06 2.68
N ASN A 134 -3.27 -18.88 3.06
CA ASN A 134 -2.96 -19.15 4.47
C ASN A 134 -2.24 -17.99 5.19
N GLN A 135 -1.88 -16.92 4.47
CA GLN A 135 -1.22 -15.73 5.00
C GLN A 135 -2.03 -14.44 4.74
N VAL A 136 -3.30 -14.58 4.32
CA VAL A 136 -4.14 -13.44 3.92
C VAL A 136 -4.23 -12.38 5.02
N ASN A 137 -4.40 -12.77 6.28
CA ASN A 137 -4.50 -11.82 7.40
C ASN A 137 -3.23 -10.95 7.57
N GLU A 138 -2.04 -11.52 7.38
CA GLU A 138 -0.79 -10.76 7.47
C GLU A 138 -0.62 -9.82 6.27
N LEU A 139 -1.06 -10.25 5.09
CA LEU A 139 -1.07 -9.45 3.87
C LEU A 139 -2.07 -8.29 3.97
N GLU A 140 -3.29 -8.54 4.44
CA GLU A 140 -4.31 -7.51 4.64
C GLU A 140 -3.85 -6.47 5.68
N ALA A 141 -3.25 -6.92 6.78
CA ALA A 141 -2.68 -6.02 7.78
C ALA A 141 -1.57 -5.14 7.20
N CYS A 142 -0.84 -5.62 6.19
CA CYS A 142 0.25 -4.88 5.57
C CYS A 142 -0.19 -3.90 4.49
N PHE A 143 -1.20 -4.27 3.69
CA PHE A 143 -1.59 -3.51 2.49
C PHE A 143 -2.96 -2.84 2.59
N ILE A 144 -3.93 -3.46 3.27
CA ILE A 144 -5.33 -3.02 3.28
C ILE A 144 -5.60 -2.06 4.45
N THR A 145 -5.18 -2.42 5.66
CA THR A 145 -5.46 -1.59 6.85
C THR A 145 -4.92 -0.15 6.73
N PRO A 146 -3.69 0.09 6.22
CA PRO A 146 -3.19 1.46 6.02
C PRO A 146 -4.00 2.24 4.97
N TYR A 147 -4.33 1.60 3.85
CA TYR A 147 -5.08 2.21 2.75
C TYR A 147 -6.50 2.63 3.13
N LEU A 148 -7.21 1.76 3.87
CA LEU A 148 -8.57 2.06 4.33
C LEU A 148 -8.58 3.23 5.31
N ARG A 149 -7.58 3.31 6.20
CA ARG A 149 -7.46 4.40 7.15
C ARG A 149 -7.24 5.75 6.46
N GLU A 150 -6.33 5.81 5.48
CA GLU A 150 -6.10 7.04 4.71
C GLU A 150 -7.37 7.49 3.95
N LYS A 151 -8.13 6.56 3.38
CA LYS A 151 -9.41 6.87 2.73
C LYS A 151 -10.47 7.37 3.69
N GLU A 152 -10.54 6.80 4.89
CA GLU A 152 -11.47 7.26 5.93
C GLU A 152 -11.09 8.64 6.43
N GLU A 153 -9.81 8.92 6.68
CA GLU A 153 -9.31 10.23 7.09
C GLU A 153 -9.60 11.31 6.03
N GLN A 154 -9.40 11.01 4.74
CA GLN A 154 -9.74 11.92 3.64
C GLN A 154 -11.25 12.21 3.56
N LYS A 155 -12.10 11.20 3.78
CA LYS A 155 -13.56 11.40 3.82
C LYS A 155 -13.98 12.29 4.98
N VAL A 156 -13.42 12.07 6.17
CA VAL A 156 -13.71 12.89 7.35
C VAL A 156 -13.30 14.34 7.12
N GLN A 157 -12.11 14.59 6.55
CA GLN A 157 -11.64 15.93 6.22
C GLN A 157 -12.55 16.64 5.21
N GLN A 158 -13.01 15.92 4.17
CA GLN A 158 -13.94 16.47 3.18
C GLN A 158 -15.32 16.78 3.78
N GLU A 159 -15.82 15.94 4.68
CA GLU A 159 -17.08 16.21 5.40
C GLU A 159 -16.96 17.40 6.36
N GLU A 160 -15.82 17.58 7.04
CA GLU A 160 -15.55 18.73 7.90
C GLU A 160 -15.46 20.03 7.10
N GLU A 161 -14.78 20.04 5.96
CA GLU A 161 -14.68 21.20 5.06
C GLU A 161 -16.05 21.58 4.48
N GLN A 162 -16.87 20.60 4.09
CA GLN A 162 -18.25 20.84 3.64
C GLN A 162 -19.12 21.45 4.75
N LYS A 163 -19.00 20.96 5.99
CA LYS A 163 -19.73 21.52 7.15
C LYS A 163 -19.28 22.96 7.44
N ALA A 164 -17.97 23.24 7.38
CA ALA A 164 -17.45 24.58 7.59
C ALA A 164 -17.96 25.59 6.55
N ASN A 165 -18.00 25.19 5.27
CA ASN A 165 -18.52 26.05 4.19
C ASN A 165 -20.03 26.30 4.31
N THR A 166 -20.82 25.31 4.74
CA THR A 166 -22.26 25.48 4.98
C THR A 166 -22.55 26.48 6.11
N VAL A 167 -21.71 26.52 7.15
CA VAL A 167 -21.85 27.47 8.26
C VAL A 167 -21.51 28.90 7.84
N ILE A 168 -20.55 29.09 6.93
CA ILE A 168 -20.18 30.41 6.41
C ILE A 168 -21.32 31.00 5.57
N ASP A 169 -21.95 30.19 4.71
CA ASP A 169 -23.09 30.62 3.89
C ASP A 169 -24.33 31.02 4.74
N GLU A 170 -24.51 30.40 5.92
CA GLU A 170 -25.60 30.75 6.84
C GLU A 170 -25.34 32.05 7.63
N VAL A 171 -24.06 32.39 7.89
CA VAL A 171 -23.65 33.63 8.56
C VAL A 171 -23.72 34.82 7.61
N ASP A 172 -23.30 34.67 6.35
CA ASP A 172 -23.39 35.72 5.33
C ASP A 172 -24.84 35.93 4.82
N GLY A 173 -25.71 34.94 5.00
CA GLY A 173 -27.16 35.06 4.76
C GLY A 173 -27.94 35.78 5.86
N LYS A 174 -27.31 36.14 6.99
CA LYS A 174 -28.01 36.69 8.18
C LYS A 174 -27.44 38.03 8.62
N LEU A 175 -27.47 39.02 7.71
CA LEU A 175 -27.21 40.41 8.06
C LEU A 175 -28.10 41.42 7.33
N ILE A 176 -29.44 41.27 7.44
CA ILE A 176 -30.43 42.39 7.52
C ILE A 176 -31.65 41.77 8.23
N LYS A 177 -32.04 42.13 9.46
CA LYS A 177 -32.68 43.40 9.84
C LYS A 177 -32.47 43.70 11.32
N GLU A 178 -31.59 44.66 11.57
CA GLU A 178 -31.73 45.58 12.69
C GLU A 178 -32.65 46.71 12.21
N GLN A 179 -33.86 46.79 12.78
CA GLN A 179 -34.66 48.00 13.00
C GLN A 179 -36.12 47.59 13.25
N ASP A 180 -36.53 47.68 14.51
CA ASP A 180 -37.75 48.39 14.91
C ASP A 180 -37.75 48.52 16.44
N ILE A 181 -36.98 49.49 16.93
CA ILE A 181 -37.18 50.07 18.25
C ILE A 181 -38.41 50.97 18.13
N VAL A 182 -39.58 50.47 18.49
CA VAL A 182 -40.76 51.28 18.76
C VAL A 182 -41.11 51.14 20.23
N VAL A 183 -40.67 52.13 21.02
CA VAL A 183 -41.25 52.45 22.32
C VAL A 183 -42.41 53.41 22.07
N PRO A 184 -43.63 53.10 22.55
CA PRO A 184 -44.18 54.00 23.55
C PRO A 184 -44.98 53.31 24.67
N LYS A 185 -44.62 53.72 25.89
CA LYS A 185 -45.43 54.24 27.01
C LYS A 185 -46.83 53.65 27.31
N ASN A 186 -46.90 53.20 28.56
CA ASN A 186 -47.95 53.42 29.57
C ASN A 186 -49.34 52.78 29.38
N ALA A 187 -49.70 51.91 30.33
CA ALA A 187 -50.92 52.09 31.14
C ALA A 187 -50.85 51.23 32.42
N TYR A 188 -50.83 51.90 33.57
CA TYR A 188 -51.29 51.35 34.84
C TYR A 188 -52.79 50.98 34.74
N GLN A 189 -53.18 49.81 35.25
CA GLN A 189 -54.36 49.56 36.11
C GLN A 189 -54.52 48.05 36.32
N LYS A 190 -54.26 47.53 37.54
CA LYS A 190 -55.23 47.25 38.62
C LYS A 190 -56.28 46.21 38.23
N ASN A 191 -56.27 45.03 38.89
CA ASN A 191 -57.26 44.64 39.90
C ASN A 191 -57.05 43.20 40.38
N ASN A 192 -57.02 43.07 41.71
CA ASN A 192 -57.37 41.96 42.61
C ASN A 192 -57.23 40.51 42.15
#